data_AF-A0A6M1LDL6-F1
#
_entry.id   AF-A0A6M1LDL6-F1
#
_cell.length_a   1.000
_cell.length_b   1.000
_cell.length_c   1.000
_cell.angle_alpha   90.00
_cell.angle_beta   90.00
_cell.angle_gamma   90.00
#
_symmetry.space_group_name_H-M   'P 1'
#
loop_
_entity.id
_entity.type
_entity.pdbx_description
1 polymer ?
#
loop_
_entity_poly.entity_id
_entity_poly.type
_entity_poly.pdbx_seq_one_letter_code
_entity_poly.pdbx_strand_id
1 'polypeptide(L)'
;GLAGVDVLISTVPKGAADELADRVPWRAGTVVFDAIYDPWPTPLAAAAEAAGCRIVSGLDLLLAQAIGQFEQFTDTPAPRPAMAAALTAARSPR
;
A
#
# COMPACT_ATOMS: atom_id res chain seq x y z
N GLY A 1 -23.57 3.36 0.57
CA GLY A 1 -22.60 4.35 0.06
C GLY A 1 -21.36 4.32 0.92
N LEU A 2 -20.20 4.76 0.40
CA LEU A 2 -18.90 4.71 1.08
C LEU A 2 -18.72 5.80 2.17
N ALA A 3 -19.80 6.29 2.77
CA ALA A 3 -19.74 7.30 3.81
C ALA A 3 -19.28 6.67 5.14
N GLY A 4 -18.37 7.36 5.85
CA GLY A 4 -17.92 6.94 7.18
C GLY A 4 -16.97 5.74 7.20
N VAL A 5 -16.24 5.47 6.12
CA VAL A 5 -15.29 4.35 6.05
C VAL A 5 -14.03 4.65 6.88
N ASP A 6 -13.74 3.77 7.83
CA ASP A 6 -12.49 3.85 8.60
C ASP A 6 -11.28 3.30 7.84
N VAL A 7 -11.48 2.20 7.12
CA VAL A 7 -10.43 1.53 6.34
C VAL A 7 -10.99 1.13 4.98
N LEU A 8 -10.28 1.50 3.92
CA LEU A 8 -10.55 1.05 2.56
C LEU A 8 -9.41 0.14 2.10
N ILE A 9 -9.73 -1.05 1.58
CA ILE A 9 -8.75 -2.02 1.08
C ILE A 9 -9.03 -2.27 -0.40
N SER A 10 -8.09 -1.90 -1.27
CA SER A 10 -8.11 -2.22 -2.69
C SER A 10 -7.17 -3.40 -2.97
N THR A 11 -7.73 -4.48 -3.52
CA THR A 11 -6.99 -5.65 -4.02
C THR A 11 -7.28 -5.94 -5.49
N VAL A 12 -7.95 -5.01 -6.16
CA VAL A 12 -8.33 -5.16 -7.56
C VAL A 12 -7.13 -4.90 -8.48
N PRO A 13 -7.13 -5.44 -9.70
CA PRO A 13 -6.07 -5.17 -10.67
C PRO A 13 -5.96 -3.67 -11.02
N LYS A 14 -4.81 -3.30 -11.56
CA LYS A 14 -4.55 -1.95 -12.09
C LYS A 14 -5.70 -1.47 -12.99
N GLY A 15 -6.14 -0.24 -12.76
CA GLY A 15 -7.20 0.40 -13.54
C GLY A 15 -8.62 0.12 -13.04
N ALA A 16 -8.84 -0.97 -12.31
CA ALA A 16 -10.20 -1.38 -11.93
C ALA A 16 -10.82 -0.50 -10.83
N ALA A 17 -10.00 0.20 -10.03
CA ALA A 17 -10.45 1.12 -8.99
C ALA A 17 -10.35 2.60 -9.37
N ASP A 18 -9.90 2.93 -10.58
CA ASP A 18 -9.57 4.32 -10.95
C ASP A 18 -10.80 5.23 -10.87
N GLU A 19 -11.96 4.75 -11.34
CA GLU A 19 -13.23 5.50 -11.26
C GLU A 19 -13.71 5.75 -9.82
N LEU A 20 -13.19 5.02 -8.84
CA LEU A 20 -13.54 5.24 -7.43
C LEU A 20 -12.82 6.45 -6.84
N ALA A 21 -11.71 6.90 -7.43
CA ALA A 21 -10.91 8.03 -6.93
C ALA A 21 -11.77 9.26 -6.61
N ASP A 22 -12.72 9.58 -7.49
CA ASP A 22 -13.62 10.74 -7.38
C ASP A 22 -14.96 10.44 -6.68
N ARG A 23 -15.24 9.17 -6.38
CA ARG A 23 -16.53 8.71 -5.84
C ARG A 23 -16.51 8.43 -4.35
N VAL A 24 -15.32 8.24 -3.78
CA VAL A 24 -15.16 8.03 -2.34
C VAL A 24 -15.25 9.39 -1.62
N PRO A 25 -16.13 9.54 -0.62
CA PRO A 25 -16.14 10.73 0.23
C PRO A 25 -14.98 10.62 1.24
N TRP A 26 -13.76 10.96 0.79
CA TRP A 26 -12.55 10.83 1.58
C TRP A 26 -12.61 11.62 2.89
N ARG A 27 -12.05 11.03 3.95
CA ARG A 27 -11.85 11.68 5.25
C ARG A 27 -10.39 11.50 5.65
N ALA A 28 -9.75 12.52 6.22
CA ALA A 28 -8.35 12.42 6.66
C ALA A 28 -8.10 11.26 7.66
N GLY A 29 -9.12 10.86 8.43
CA GLY A 29 -9.05 9.72 9.34
C GLY A 29 -9.13 8.33 8.66
N THR A 30 -9.40 8.25 7.36
CA THR A 30 -9.48 6.98 6.64
C THR A 30 -8.06 6.46 6.37
N VAL A 31 -7.87 5.16 6.60
CA VAL A 31 -6.67 4.45 6.14
C VAL A 31 -7.00 3.76 4.81
N VAL A 32 -6.15 3.98 3.81
CA VAL A 32 -6.27 3.32 2.51
C VAL A 32 -5.14 2.33 2.35
N PHE A 33 -5.49 1.07 2.18
CA PHE A 33 -4.60 0.01 1.77
C PHE A 33 -4.81 -0.25 0.28
N ASP A 34 -3.77 -0.12 -0.54
CA ASP A 34 -3.81 -0.48 -1.96
C ASP A 34 -2.72 -1.52 -2.24
N ALA A 35 -3.12 -2.72 -2.68
CA ALA A 35 -2.20 -3.82 -2.94
C ALA A 35 -1.26 -3.56 -4.14
N ILE A 36 -1.57 -2.59 -4.99
CA ILE A 36 -0.71 -2.22 -6.12
C ILE A 36 0.52 -1.47 -5.60
N TYR A 37 1.69 -1.85 -6.12
CA TYR A 37 2.97 -1.17 -5.87
C TYR A 37 3.63 -0.59 -7.12
N ASP A 38 3.21 -1.01 -8.31
CA ASP A 38 3.67 -0.47 -9.59
C ASP A 38 2.55 -0.57 -10.64
N PRO A 39 2.25 0.51 -11.39
CA PRO A 39 2.75 1.87 -11.22
C PRO A 39 2.22 2.53 -9.94
N TRP A 40 2.96 3.50 -9.40
CA TRP A 40 2.61 4.21 -8.16
C TRP A 40 2.80 5.73 -8.31
N PRO A 41 1.91 6.58 -7.74
CA PRO A 41 0.67 6.21 -7.06
C PRO A 41 -0.44 5.75 -8.02
N THR A 42 -1.37 4.93 -7.53
CA THR A 42 -2.64 4.67 -8.23
C THR A 42 -3.56 5.91 -8.15
N PRO A 43 -4.53 6.09 -9.06
CA PRO A 43 -5.48 7.21 -8.95
C PRO A 43 -6.26 7.21 -7.62
N LEU A 44 -6.63 6.02 -7.13
CA LEU A 44 -7.29 5.85 -5.83
C LEU A 44 -6.39 6.33 -4.68
N ALA A 45 -5.13 5.88 -4.65
CA ALA A 45 -4.17 6.28 -3.61
C ALA A 45 -3.86 7.78 -3.68
N ALA A 46 -3.71 8.35 -4.89
CA ALA A 46 -3.45 9.77 -5.09
C ALA A 46 -4.62 10.64 -4.58
N ALA A 47 -5.87 10.25 -4.87
CA ALA A 47 -7.04 10.98 -4.39
C ALA A 47 -7.17 10.91 -2.86
N ALA A 48 -6.91 9.74 -2.26
CA ALA A 48 -6.90 9.57 -0.82
C ALA A 48 -5.78 10.39 -0.14
N GLU A 49 -4.57 10.37 -0.69
CA GLU A 49 -3.43 11.15 -0.19
C GLU A 49 -3.71 12.65 -0.26
N ALA A 50 -4.29 13.13 -1.36
CA ALA A 50 -4.72 14.53 -1.51
C ALA A 50 -5.78 14.96 -0.47
N ALA A 51 -6.59 14.02 0.01
CA ALA A 51 -7.57 14.23 1.07
C ALA A 51 -6.99 14.06 2.50
N GLY A 52 -5.68 13.82 2.63
CA GLY A 52 -4.99 13.64 3.90
C GLY A 52 -5.20 12.27 4.55
N CYS A 53 -5.67 11.27 3.79
CA CYS A 53 -5.77 9.89 4.27
C CYS A 53 -4.38 9.29 4.50
N ARG A 54 -4.28 8.34 5.44
CA ARG A 54 -3.08 7.53 5.60
C ARG A 54 -3.04 6.43 4.56
N ILE A 55 -1.92 6.27 3.86
CA ILE A 55 -1.72 5.23 2.86
C ILE A 55 -0.90 4.06 3.42
N VAL A 56 -1.30 2.85 3.06
CA VAL A 56 -0.51 1.61 3.14
C VAL A 56 -0.45 1.03 1.73
N SER A 57 0.75 0.99 1.15
CA SER A 57 0.98 0.63 -0.25
C SER A 57 1.24 -0.87 -0.44
N GLY A 58 1.25 -1.31 -1.70
CA GLY A 58 1.67 -2.67 -2.05
C GLY A 58 3.12 -2.97 -1.66
N LEU A 59 3.98 -1.96 -1.49
CA LEU A 59 5.34 -2.14 -1.01
C LEU A 59 5.39 -2.41 0.50
N ASP A 60 4.50 -1.80 1.27
CA ASP A 60 4.35 -2.10 2.70
C ASP A 60 3.87 -3.55 2.87
N LEU A 61 2.93 -3.98 2.02
CA LEU A 61 2.49 -5.38 1.94
C LEU A 61 3.65 -6.31 1.59
N LEU A 62 4.41 -6.00 0.54
CA LEU A 62 5.54 -6.81 0.08
C LEU A 62 6.61 -6.97 1.17
N LEU A 63 6.95 -5.88 1.88
CA LEU A 63 7.89 -5.93 2.99
C LEU A 63 7.36 -6.79 4.14
N ALA A 64 6.10 -6.61 4.53
CA ALA A 64 5.48 -7.39 5.61
C ALA A 64 5.47 -8.89 5.29
N GLN A 65 5.17 -9.26 4.04
CA GLN A 65 5.24 -10.64 3.56
C GLN A 65 6.67 -11.18 3.58
N ALA A 66 7.63 -10.42 3.06
CA ALA A 66 9.03 -10.83 3.02
C ALA A 66 9.61 -11.07 4.42
N ILE A 67 9.25 -10.24 5.41
CA ILE A 67 9.63 -10.42 6.81
C ILE A 67 9.15 -11.79 7.33
N GLY A 68 7.87 -12.11 7.15
CA GLY A 68 7.31 -13.38 7.60
C GLY A 68 7.92 -14.58 6.88
N GLN A 69 8.18 -14.46 5.57
CA GLN A 69 8.86 -15.49 4.78
C GLN A 69 10.29 -15.73 5.26
N PHE A 70 11.06 -14.67 5.52
CA PHE A 70 12.43 -14.78 6.02
C PHE A 70 12.47 -15.50 7.37
N GLU A 71 11.62 -15.09 8.32
CA GLU A 71 11.52 -15.71 9.64
C GLU A 71 11.17 -17.21 9.52
N GLN A 72 10.19 -17.57 8.67
CA GLN A 72 9.79 -18.96 8.46
C GLN A 72 10.86 -19.82 7.76
N PHE A 73 11.62 -19.25 6.82
CA PHE A 73 12.62 -20.01 6.06
C PHE A 73 13.94 -20.20 6.79
N THR A 74 14.29 -19.25 7.66
CA THR A 74 15.59 -19.23 8.32
C THR A 74 15.54 -19.61 9.78
N ASP A 75 14.34 -19.61 10.40
CA ASP A 75 14.14 -19.73 11.84
C ASP A 75 14.90 -18.65 12.64
N THR A 76 15.13 -17.49 12.01
CA THR A 76 15.81 -16.33 12.63
C THR A 76 14.99 -15.05 12.52
N PRO A 77 15.08 -14.12 13.48
CA PRO A 77 14.38 -12.84 13.40
C PRO A 77 14.76 -12.06 12.14
N ALA A 78 13.77 -11.52 11.42
CA ALA A 78 14.02 -10.74 10.22
C ALA A 78 14.81 -9.46 10.53
N PRO A 79 15.87 -9.14 9.76
CA PRO A 79 16.59 -7.88 9.88
C PRO A 79 15.79 -6.74 9.20
N ARG A 80 14.68 -6.34 9.83
CA ARG A 80 13.67 -5.43 9.25
C ARG A 80 14.24 -4.13 8.65
N PRO A 81 15.18 -3.41 9.30
CA PRO A 81 15.76 -2.20 8.72
C PRO A 81 16.54 -2.48 7.43
N ALA A 82 17.30 -3.57 7.39
CA ALA A 82 18.06 -3.96 6.19
C ALA A 82 17.13 -4.38 5.05
N MET A 83 16.05 -5.10 5.35
CA MET A 83 15.04 -5.50 4.36
C MET A 83 14.30 -4.28 3.78
N ALA A 84 13.92 -3.31 4.62
CA ALA A 84 13.30 -2.06 4.17
C ALA A 84 14.24 -1.23 3.27
N ALA A 85 15.52 -1.15 3.65
CA ALA A 85 16.54 -0.50 2.83
C ALA A 85 16.75 -1.21 1.48
N ALA A 86 16.79 -2.55 1.48
CA ALA A 86 16.91 -3.34 0.26
C ALA A 86 15.71 -3.15 -0.67
N LEU A 87 14.49 -3.13 -0.14
CA LEU A 87 13.27 -2.85 -0.91
C LEU A 87 13.32 -1.44 -1.54
N THR A 88 13.74 -0.44 -0.77
CA THR A 88 13.88 0.94 -1.27
C THR A 88 14.91 1.04 -2.39
N ALA A 89 16.05 0.37 -2.25
CA ALA A 89 17.10 0.32 -3.27
C ALA A 89 16.60 -0.36 -4.56
N ALA A 90 15.89 -1.49 -4.45
CA ALA A 90 15.39 -2.25 -5.58
C ALA A 90 14.31 -1.53 -6.40
N ARG A 91 13.59 -0.57 -5.80
CA ARG A 91 12.57 0.25 -6.47
C ARG A 91 13.15 1.36 -7.36
N SER A 92 14.39 1.79 -7.12
CA SER A 92 15.00 2.84 -7.94
C SER A 92 15.02 2.39 -9.40
N PRO A 93 14.61 3.24 -10.37
CA PRO A 93 14.56 2.84 -11.76
C PRO A 93 15.94 2.33 -12.17
N ARG A 94 15.96 1.13 -12.76
CA ARG A 94 17.17 0.62 -13.41
C ARG A 94 17.47 1.43 -14.66
#